data_AF-A0A3A2ZX74-F1
#
_entry.id   AF-A0A3A2ZX74-F1
#
_cell.length_a   1.000
_cell.length_b   1.000
_cell.length_c   1.000
_cell.angle_alpha   90.00
_cell.angle_beta   90.00
_cell.angle_gamma   90.00
#
_symmetry.space_group_name_H-M   'P 1'
#
loop_
_entity.id
_entity.type
_entity.pdbx_description
1 polymer ?
#
loop_
_entity_poly.entity_id
_entity_poly.type
_entity_poly.pdbx_seq_one_letter_code
_entity_poly.pdbx_strand_id
1 'polypeptide(L)'
;MRRRTTFLQRHDTSFEPHQATLTSKSLSIRNLDAAREDRVTFSFDELPSELTQVLKQCHQLHIRWTTEQPYDTLPPFSSRLTPGLHVLFTSSAPERPTLLPNLHNFVGFVQGTVCATNTECRERAANLLSADSIDISYDGLSHTLTLLGLWSSSPEGGWTEKIEKHDAGTDKVEVGILGCEKAADPEELKMGGLLAVVGENEKLKPTLFSFPSRHHPLPSDAIYTVSFPEPTGMHPTMTISLSQPLLKPPHDSCSLYSYLTLPSSIFGDKYQLSTTDPLFLQSHNLVSLRAVAGETDLEAPDWVVPSWGSNWLFKLATPPSGQSQKILGMSQSRFTCGTFVLPSLVIAPPQSHGQLVNLSWEGLFDPQTMFYQLHPSPSKDGNGGRLVEELRVPVLRLGRNNGVFSTKTIELGTVMVITLGLVWVLWKLGSVVRSSGTGVGERRHQGKEKKDK
;
A
#
# COMPACT_ATOMS: atom_id res chain seq x y z
N MET A 1 -18.05 21.22 -15.71
CA MET A 1 -16.95 20.27 -15.47
C MET A 1 -15.71 20.71 -16.24
N ARG A 2 -14.51 20.52 -15.69
CA ARG A 2 -13.25 20.77 -16.41
C ARG A 2 -12.49 19.47 -16.58
N ARG A 3 -12.09 19.15 -17.81
CA ARG A 3 -11.30 17.97 -18.14
C ARG A 3 -9.97 18.38 -18.74
N ARG A 4 -8.90 17.77 -18.27
CA ARG A 4 -7.57 17.86 -18.84
C ARG A 4 -7.02 16.47 -19.07
N THR A 5 -6.55 16.21 -20.27
CA THR A 5 -5.79 15.00 -20.59
C THR A 5 -4.39 15.41 -21.01
N THR A 6 -3.38 14.90 -20.30
CA THR A 6 -1.97 15.19 -20.56
C THR A 6 -1.27 13.92 -20.99
N PHE A 7 -0.70 13.92 -22.18
CA PHE A 7 0.21 12.88 -22.66
C PHE A 7 1.64 13.33 -22.41
N LEU A 8 2.42 12.49 -21.74
CA LEU A 8 3.83 12.70 -21.46
C LEU A 8 4.68 11.73 -22.27
N GLN A 9 5.39 12.28 -23.25
CA GLN A 9 6.33 11.52 -24.06
C GLN A 9 7.65 11.34 -23.33
N ARG A 10 8.23 10.15 -23.51
CA ARG A 10 9.55 9.83 -23.00
C ARG A 10 10.61 10.44 -23.92
N HIS A 11 11.80 10.69 -23.37
CA HIS A 11 12.89 11.33 -24.12
C HIS A 11 13.38 10.50 -25.33
N ASP A 12 13.18 9.19 -25.30
CA ASP A 12 13.51 8.25 -26.37
C ASP A 12 12.43 8.14 -27.47
N THR A 13 11.24 8.68 -27.23
CA THR A 13 10.11 8.65 -28.18
C THR A 13 10.00 9.96 -28.96
N SER A 14 10.04 9.87 -30.29
CA SER A 14 9.83 11.04 -31.17
C SER A 14 8.35 11.28 -31.44
N PHE A 15 7.92 12.53 -31.36
CA PHE A 15 6.58 12.94 -31.80
C PHE A 15 6.52 13.16 -33.32
N GLU A 16 5.59 12.47 -33.98
CA GLU A 16 5.31 12.69 -35.39
C GLU A 16 4.01 13.49 -35.54
N PRO A 17 3.98 14.58 -36.36
CA PRO A 17 2.81 15.47 -36.43
C PRO A 17 1.47 14.80 -36.81
N HIS A 18 1.51 13.66 -37.50
CA HIS A 18 0.31 12.93 -37.90
C HIS A 18 -0.30 12.09 -36.77
N GLN A 19 0.42 11.89 -35.66
CA GLN A 19 -0.09 11.19 -34.47
C GLN A 19 -1.16 11.98 -33.75
N ALA A 20 -1.23 13.30 -33.91
CA ALA A 20 -2.25 14.15 -33.29
C ALA A 20 -2.82 15.17 -34.28
N THR A 21 -4.09 15.00 -34.65
CA THR A 21 -4.80 15.92 -35.54
C THR A 21 -5.95 16.59 -34.80
N LEU A 22 -5.87 17.91 -34.65
CA LEU A 22 -6.92 18.72 -34.05
C LEU A 22 -7.92 19.18 -35.11
N THR A 23 -9.21 19.06 -34.79
CA THR A 23 -10.33 19.60 -35.55
C THR A 23 -11.14 20.54 -34.66
N SER A 24 -12.06 21.32 -35.24
CA SER A 24 -12.92 22.25 -34.50
C SER A 24 -13.83 21.58 -33.47
N LYS A 25 -14.01 20.25 -33.51
CA LYS A 25 -14.88 19.51 -32.58
C LYS A 25 -14.18 18.39 -31.82
N SER A 26 -13.00 17.97 -32.25
CA SER A 26 -12.32 16.81 -31.66
C SER A 26 -10.81 16.81 -31.90
N LEU A 27 -10.07 16.16 -31.01
CA LEU A 27 -8.68 15.79 -31.21
C LEU A 27 -8.62 14.29 -31.48
N SER A 28 -7.98 13.91 -32.59
CA SER A 28 -7.71 12.50 -32.91
C SER A 28 -6.25 12.18 -32.61
N ILE A 29 -6.02 11.14 -31.80
CA ILE A 29 -4.70 10.63 -31.43
C ILE A 29 -4.53 9.23 -32.02
N ARG A 30 -3.34 8.92 -32.54
CA ARG A 30 -3.03 7.62 -33.15
C ARG A 30 -1.65 7.14 -32.73
N ASN A 31 -1.60 5.90 -32.25
CA ASN A 31 -0.38 5.17 -31.88
C ASN A 31 0.62 6.03 -31.09
N LEU A 32 0.12 6.83 -30.15
CA LEU A 32 0.96 7.72 -29.36
C LEU A 32 1.56 6.93 -28.20
N ASP A 33 2.88 6.73 -28.21
CA ASP A 33 3.58 6.19 -27.06
C ASP A 33 3.88 7.30 -26.06
N ALA A 34 3.13 7.31 -24.97
CA ALA A 34 3.22 8.31 -23.91
C ALA A 34 2.58 7.77 -22.63
N ALA A 35 3.09 8.23 -21.48
CA ALA A 35 2.30 8.18 -20.26
C ALA A 35 1.10 9.12 -20.39
N ARG A 36 0.03 8.83 -19.68
CA ARG A 36 -1.22 9.57 -19.72
C ARG A 36 -1.66 9.97 -18.33
N GLU A 37 -2.04 11.22 -18.17
CA GLU A 37 -2.76 11.73 -17.01
C GLU A 37 -4.13 12.24 -17.47
N ASP A 38 -5.20 11.71 -16.88
CA ASP A 38 -6.54 12.28 -17.02
C ASP A 38 -6.92 12.95 -15.70
N ARG A 39 -7.09 14.27 -15.73
CA ARG A 39 -7.57 15.09 -14.63
C ARG A 39 -8.97 15.59 -14.92
N VAL A 40 -9.88 15.35 -13.99
CA VAL A 40 -11.24 15.83 -14.03
C VAL A 40 -11.53 16.63 -12.77
N THR A 41 -11.98 17.86 -12.93
CA THR A 41 -12.37 18.73 -11.81
C THR A 41 -13.86 19.04 -11.92
N PHE A 42 -14.57 18.76 -10.84
CA PHE A 42 -15.97 19.04 -10.65
C PHE A 42 -16.13 20.19 -9.66
N SER A 43 -17.01 21.12 -9.98
CA SER A 43 -17.53 22.07 -9.02
C SER A 43 -18.58 21.39 -8.13
N PHE A 44 -18.76 21.89 -6.92
CA PHE A 44 -19.68 21.31 -5.95
C PHE A 44 -21.12 21.15 -6.46
N ASP A 45 -21.61 22.10 -7.28
CA ASP A 45 -22.95 22.08 -7.87
C ASP A 45 -23.15 20.98 -8.93
N GLU A 46 -22.05 20.40 -9.42
CA GLU A 46 -22.06 19.35 -10.45
C GLU A 46 -22.07 17.94 -9.84
N LEU A 47 -21.94 17.82 -8.52
CA LEU A 47 -21.86 16.55 -7.81
C LEU A 47 -23.24 16.04 -7.38
N PRO A 48 -23.46 14.72 -7.34
CA PRO A 48 -24.66 14.11 -6.77
C PRO A 48 -24.94 14.58 -5.33
N SER A 49 -26.23 14.63 -4.97
CA SER A 49 -26.70 15.07 -3.64
C SER A 49 -26.09 14.27 -2.48
N GLU A 50 -25.85 12.99 -2.70
CA GLU A 50 -25.30 12.07 -1.70
C GLU A 50 -23.84 12.41 -1.40
N LEU A 51 -23.05 12.65 -2.45
CA LEU A 51 -21.63 13.01 -2.32
C LEU A 51 -21.47 14.40 -1.71
N THR A 52 -22.29 15.36 -2.12
CA THR A 52 -22.24 16.72 -1.56
C THR A 52 -22.57 16.74 -0.06
N GLN A 53 -23.50 15.90 0.41
CA GLN A 53 -23.82 15.81 1.84
C GLN A 53 -22.65 15.29 2.68
N VAL A 54 -21.91 14.30 2.17
CA VAL A 54 -20.71 13.78 2.84
C VAL A 54 -19.57 14.79 2.79
N LEU A 55 -19.29 15.37 1.61
CA LEU A 55 -18.18 16.32 1.43
C LEU A 55 -18.38 17.63 2.22
N LYS A 56 -19.62 18.03 2.54
CA LYS A 56 -19.92 19.15 3.45
C LYS A 56 -19.37 18.95 4.86
N GLN A 57 -19.20 17.70 5.29
CA GLN A 57 -18.69 17.38 6.63
C GLN A 57 -17.16 17.29 6.67
N CYS A 58 -16.50 17.36 5.51
CA CYS A 58 -15.04 17.26 5.38
C CYS A 58 -14.44 18.64 5.10
N HIS A 59 -13.34 18.98 5.78
CA HIS A 59 -12.53 20.15 5.39
C HIS A 59 -11.62 19.80 4.21
N GLN A 60 -10.97 18.64 4.31
CA GLN A 60 -10.08 18.14 3.29
C GLN A 60 -10.22 16.62 3.21
N LEU A 61 -10.30 16.09 1.99
CA LEU A 61 -10.29 14.66 1.73
C LEU A 61 -9.30 14.39 0.61
N HIS A 62 -8.38 13.47 0.85
CA HIS A 62 -7.49 12.95 -0.16
C HIS A 62 -7.48 11.44 -0.08
N ILE A 63 -7.71 10.80 -1.21
CA ILE A 63 -7.69 9.35 -1.37
C ILE A 63 -6.75 9.06 -2.53
N ARG A 64 -5.69 8.29 -2.29
CA ARG A 64 -4.78 7.86 -3.34
C ARG A 64 -4.65 6.35 -3.33
N TRP A 65 -4.96 5.73 -4.45
CA TRP A 65 -4.70 4.31 -4.69
C TRP A 65 -3.50 4.17 -5.62
N THR A 66 -2.59 3.23 -5.31
CA THR A 66 -1.43 2.92 -6.13
C THR A 66 -1.38 1.41 -6.40
N THR A 67 -1.10 1.02 -7.64
CA THR A 67 -0.99 -0.36 -8.06
C THR A 67 0.16 -1.10 -7.36
N GLU A 68 0.00 -2.42 -7.23
CA GLU A 68 1.07 -3.31 -6.77
C GLU A 68 2.01 -3.72 -7.90
N GLN A 69 1.73 -3.38 -9.15
CA GLN A 69 2.63 -3.65 -10.26
C GLN A 69 3.76 -2.60 -10.31
N PRO A 70 4.99 -2.97 -10.70
CA PRO A 70 6.04 -2.01 -10.97
C PRO A 70 5.66 -1.19 -12.20
N TYR A 71 5.88 0.11 -12.10
CA TYR A 71 5.57 1.07 -13.15
C TYR A 71 6.63 2.16 -13.16
N ASP A 72 6.92 2.74 -14.33
CA ASP A 72 7.91 3.81 -14.45
C ASP A 72 7.33 5.15 -13.96
N THR A 73 8.17 5.98 -13.35
CA THR A 73 7.79 7.35 -12.99
C THR A 73 8.39 8.34 -13.97
N LEU A 74 7.56 9.25 -14.49
CA LEU A 74 7.98 10.27 -15.45
C LEU A 74 7.70 11.67 -14.87
N PRO A 75 8.61 12.65 -15.01
CA PRO A 75 8.36 14.00 -14.53
C PRO A 75 7.18 14.64 -15.27
N PRO A 76 6.34 15.44 -14.58
CA PRO A 76 6.44 15.82 -13.16
C PRO A 76 5.88 14.80 -12.17
N PHE A 77 5.37 13.66 -12.62
CA PHE A 77 4.76 12.60 -11.81
C PHE A 77 5.79 11.64 -11.22
N SER A 78 6.83 12.20 -10.61
CA SER A 78 7.92 11.43 -10.00
C SER A 78 7.62 10.97 -8.57
N SER A 79 6.51 11.42 -7.97
CA SER A 79 6.13 11.04 -6.61
C SER A 79 5.42 9.68 -6.59
N ARG A 80 5.97 8.73 -5.85
CA ARG A 80 5.40 7.40 -5.63
C ARG A 80 5.11 7.17 -4.14
N LEU A 81 3.91 6.66 -3.89
CA LEU A 81 3.51 6.10 -2.61
C LEU A 81 3.68 4.58 -2.62
N THR A 82 3.69 3.99 -1.43
CA THR A 82 3.65 2.54 -1.28
C THR A 82 2.36 1.99 -1.92
N PRO A 83 2.39 0.80 -2.56
CA PRO A 83 1.20 0.17 -3.12
C PRO A 83 0.04 0.06 -2.12
N GLY A 84 -1.19 0.18 -2.62
CA GLY A 84 -2.41 0.10 -1.81
C GLY A 84 -3.19 1.41 -1.74
N LEU A 85 -4.17 1.46 -0.85
CA LEU A 85 -5.05 2.61 -0.64
C LEU A 85 -4.57 3.46 0.53
N HIS A 86 -4.35 4.74 0.26
CA HIS A 86 -4.04 5.78 1.23
C HIS A 86 -5.22 6.73 1.36
N VAL A 87 -5.69 6.97 2.57
CA VAL A 87 -6.80 7.88 2.85
C VAL A 87 -6.39 8.86 3.94
N LEU A 88 -6.51 10.15 3.64
CA LEU A 88 -6.36 11.25 4.57
C LEU A 88 -7.64 12.06 4.51
N PHE A 89 -8.29 12.22 5.65
CA PHE A 89 -9.42 13.12 5.77
C PHE A 89 -9.27 13.94 7.05
N THR A 90 -9.63 15.21 6.97
CA THR A 90 -9.74 16.08 8.14
C THR A 90 -11.22 16.38 8.32
N SER A 91 -11.79 15.85 9.40
CA SER A 91 -13.18 16.11 9.80
C SER A 91 -13.23 16.96 11.07
N SER A 92 -14.35 17.64 11.29
CA SER A 92 -14.69 18.30 12.56
C SER A 92 -15.11 17.30 13.65
N ALA A 93 -15.35 16.02 13.30
CA ALA A 93 -15.67 14.95 14.25
C ALA A 93 -14.71 13.76 14.07
N PRO A 94 -14.28 13.09 15.17
CA PRO A 94 -13.42 11.93 15.10
C PRO A 94 -14.25 10.68 14.74
N GLU A 95 -14.50 10.46 13.45
CA GLU A 95 -15.02 9.18 12.96
C GLU A 95 -13.96 8.42 12.15
N ARG A 96 -14.08 7.10 12.14
CA ARG A 96 -13.03 6.17 11.74
C ARG A 96 -12.93 6.04 10.21
N PRO A 97 -11.72 6.05 9.61
CA PRO A 97 -11.57 5.71 8.21
C PRO A 97 -11.92 4.24 7.97
N THR A 98 -12.78 3.97 7.00
CA THR A 98 -12.96 2.63 6.42
C THR A 98 -12.09 2.49 5.18
N LEU A 99 -11.33 1.40 5.12
CA LEU A 99 -10.54 1.03 3.95
C LEU A 99 -11.48 0.64 2.78
N LEU A 100 -11.24 1.17 1.59
CA LEU A 100 -11.73 0.59 0.34
C LEU A 100 -10.74 -0.51 -0.06
N PRO A 101 -11.07 -1.80 0.09
CA PRO A 101 -10.07 -2.86 -0.02
C PRO A 101 -9.63 -3.13 -1.47
N ASN A 102 -10.36 -2.65 -2.48
CA ASN A 102 -10.07 -2.98 -3.88
C ASN A 102 -10.60 -1.92 -4.85
N LEU A 103 -9.76 -1.55 -5.82
CA LEU A 103 -10.12 -0.69 -6.95
C LEU A 103 -11.33 -1.22 -7.75
N HIS A 104 -11.48 -2.55 -7.88
CA HIS A 104 -12.63 -3.16 -8.54
C HIS A 104 -13.97 -2.76 -7.91
N ASN A 105 -14.03 -2.67 -6.57
CA ASN A 105 -15.24 -2.26 -5.86
C ASN A 105 -15.54 -0.78 -6.12
N PHE A 106 -14.50 0.06 -6.16
CA PHE A 106 -14.64 1.46 -6.49
C PHE A 106 -15.14 1.66 -7.93
N VAL A 107 -14.53 0.98 -8.91
CA VAL A 107 -14.97 1.06 -10.32
C VAL A 107 -16.39 0.51 -10.47
N GLY A 108 -16.74 -0.59 -9.81
CA GLY A 108 -18.10 -1.12 -9.79
C GLY A 108 -19.11 -0.11 -9.22
N PHE A 109 -18.74 0.59 -8.13
CA PHE A 109 -19.55 1.67 -7.58
C PHE A 109 -19.72 2.84 -8.56
N VAL A 110 -18.64 3.29 -9.22
CA VAL A 110 -18.72 4.37 -10.22
C VAL A 110 -19.61 3.94 -11.40
N GLN A 111 -19.45 2.71 -11.89
CA GLN A 111 -20.25 2.19 -12.99
C GLN A 111 -21.74 2.07 -12.66
N GLY A 112 -22.07 1.60 -11.45
CA GLY A 112 -23.45 1.37 -11.02
C GLY A 112 -24.17 2.64 -10.56
N THR A 113 -23.47 3.53 -9.83
CA THR A 113 -24.06 4.71 -9.19
C THR A 113 -23.93 5.96 -10.06
N VAL A 114 -22.75 6.20 -10.62
CA VAL A 114 -22.45 7.45 -11.35
C VAL A 114 -22.75 7.30 -12.85
N CYS A 115 -22.34 6.19 -13.45
CA CYS A 115 -22.46 5.96 -14.90
C CYS A 115 -23.68 5.12 -15.31
N ALA A 116 -24.73 5.03 -14.47
CA ALA A 116 -25.81 4.04 -14.60
C ALA A 116 -26.42 3.92 -16.01
N THR A 117 -26.62 5.04 -16.70
CA THR A 117 -27.26 5.10 -18.03
C THR A 117 -26.31 5.39 -19.19
N ASN A 118 -25.06 5.76 -18.92
CA ASN A 118 -24.10 6.22 -19.94
C ASN A 118 -23.03 5.15 -20.21
N THR A 119 -23.09 4.52 -21.39
CA THR A 119 -22.17 3.46 -21.80
C THR A 119 -20.73 3.96 -21.93
N GLU A 120 -20.52 5.15 -22.48
CA GLU A 120 -19.20 5.76 -22.61
C GLU A 120 -18.57 6.05 -21.23
N CYS A 121 -19.38 6.51 -20.28
CA CYS A 121 -18.96 6.70 -18.88
C CYS A 121 -18.53 5.37 -18.25
N ARG A 122 -19.27 4.28 -18.49
CA ARG A 122 -18.94 2.95 -17.96
C ARG A 122 -17.65 2.39 -18.52
N GLU A 123 -17.41 2.57 -19.82
CA GLU A 123 -16.16 2.18 -20.48
C GLU A 123 -14.97 2.98 -19.93
N ARG A 124 -15.12 4.30 -19.78
CA ARG A 124 -14.09 5.15 -19.15
C ARG A 124 -13.82 4.75 -17.70
N ALA A 125 -14.85 4.42 -16.93
CA ALA A 125 -14.68 3.90 -15.58
C ALA A 125 -13.97 2.54 -15.57
N ALA A 126 -14.21 1.68 -16.57
CA ALA A 126 -13.50 0.41 -16.71
C ALA A 126 -12.00 0.63 -16.98
N ASN A 127 -11.63 1.65 -17.75
CA ASN A 127 -10.23 2.00 -18.02
C ASN A 127 -9.45 2.40 -16.76
N LEU A 128 -10.13 2.82 -15.68
CA LEU A 128 -9.47 3.09 -14.40
C LEU A 128 -8.84 1.82 -13.80
N LEU A 129 -9.33 0.62 -14.14
CA LEU A 129 -8.76 -0.63 -13.64
C LEU A 129 -7.33 -0.89 -14.13
N SER A 130 -6.94 -0.31 -15.27
CA SER A 130 -5.57 -0.40 -15.80
C SER A 130 -4.69 0.78 -15.40
N ALA A 131 -5.20 1.73 -14.59
CA ALA A 131 -4.41 2.84 -14.09
C ALA A 131 -3.34 2.36 -13.10
N ASP A 132 -2.20 3.04 -13.07
CA ASP A 132 -1.13 2.77 -12.11
C ASP A 132 -1.39 3.49 -10.78
N SER A 133 -2.03 4.67 -10.85
CA SER A 133 -2.51 5.35 -9.65
C SER A 133 -3.75 6.18 -9.92
N ILE A 134 -4.56 6.32 -8.88
CA ILE A 134 -5.78 7.15 -8.89
C ILE A 134 -5.74 8.05 -7.66
N ASP A 135 -5.94 9.34 -7.86
CA ASP A 135 -6.02 10.34 -6.80
C ASP A 135 -7.40 11.02 -6.83
N ILE A 136 -8.03 11.12 -5.66
CA ILE A 136 -9.28 11.81 -5.44
C ILE A 136 -9.02 12.83 -4.34
N SER A 137 -9.10 14.10 -4.68
CA SER A 137 -8.87 15.20 -3.74
C SER A 137 -10.07 16.14 -3.71
N TYR A 138 -10.48 16.51 -2.51
CA TYR A 138 -11.49 17.51 -2.25
C TYR A 138 -10.93 18.58 -1.32
N ASP A 139 -11.10 19.83 -1.75
CA ASP A 139 -10.78 21.01 -0.96
C ASP A 139 -12.07 21.74 -0.59
N GLY A 140 -12.34 21.79 0.71
CA GLY A 140 -13.52 22.45 1.27
C GLY A 140 -13.49 23.98 1.14
N LEU A 141 -12.33 24.60 0.91
CA LEU A 141 -12.24 26.05 0.70
C LEU A 141 -12.64 26.44 -0.72
N SER A 142 -12.14 25.72 -1.71
CA SER A 142 -12.49 25.95 -3.12
C SER A 142 -13.79 25.27 -3.55
N HIS A 143 -14.33 24.36 -2.72
CA HIS A 143 -15.47 23.51 -3.05
C HIS A 143 -15.28 22.77 -4.38
N THR A 144 -14.05 22.28 -4.61
CA THR A 144 -13.71 21.54 -5.83
C THR A 144 -13.33 20.11 -5.50
N LEU A 145 -13.88 19.17 -6.27
CA LEU A 145 -13.49 17.76 -6.27
C LEU A 145 -12.66 17.50 -7.52
N THR A 146 -11.46 16.97 -7.35
CA THR A 146 -10.56 16.58 -8.45
C THR A 146 -10.36 15.08 -8.43
N LEU A 147 -10.57 14.45 -9.57
CA LEU A 147 -10.20 13.06 -9.86
C LEU A 147 -9.01 13.06 -10.80
N LEU A 148 -8.01 12.22 -10.52
CA LEU A 148 -6.81 12.04 -11.32
C LEU A 148 -6.61 10.56 -11.59
N GLY A 149 -6.40 10.19 -12.84
CA GLY A 149 -5.92 8.86 -13.22
C GLY A 149 -4.57 8.98 -13.93
N LEU A 150 -3.60 8.16 -13.53
CA LEU A 150 -2.26 8.11 -14.12
C LEU A 150 -1.98 6.73 -14.71
N TRP A 151 -1.51 6.71 -15.95
CA TRP A 151 -0.96 5.55 -16.65
C TRP A 151 0.48 5.88 -17.08
N SER A 152 1.45 5.15 -16.53
CA SER A 152 2.89 5.34 -16.78
C SER A 152 3.38 4.82 -18.13
N SER A 153 2.59 3.93 -18.74
CA SER A 153 2.89 3.28 -20.01
C SER A 153 1.67 3.30 -20.92
N SER A 154 1.94 3.26 -22.22
CA SER A 154 0.89 3.17 -23.23
C SER A 154 0.44 1.71 -23.41
N PRO A 155 -0.82 1.47 -23.81
CA PRO A 155 -1.28 0.14 -24.21
C PRO A 155 -0.48 -0.42 -25.40
N GLU A 156 -0.59 -1.73 -25.66
CA GLU A 156 0.04 -2.34 -26.84
C GLU A 156 -0.42 -1.62 -28.13
N GLY A 157 0.54 -1.01 -28.85
CA GLY A 157 0.26 -0.21 -30.06
C GLY A 157 0.06 1.29 -29.83
N GLY A 158 0.19 1.78 -28.58
CA GLY A 158 0.09 3.19 -28.23
C GLY A 158 -1.36 3.68 -28.08
N TRP A 159 -1.52 4.91 -27.59
CA TRP A 159 -2.84 5.51 -27.44
C TRP A 159 -3.46 5.83 -28.80
N THR A 160 -4.65 5.30 -29.05
CA THR A 160 -5.48 5.63 -30.20
C THR A 160 -6.89 5.95 -29.74
N GLU A 161 -7.23 7.23 -29.72
CA GLU A 161 -8.55 7.68 -29.26
C GLU A 161 -8.96 9.00 -29.93
N LYS A 162 -10.25 9.29 -29.84
CA LYS A 162 -10.84 10.54 -30.29
C LYS A 162 -11.42 11.27 -29.09
N ILE A 163 -10.85 12.43 -28.76
CA ILE A 163 -11.30 13.28 -27.67
C ILE A 163 -12.23 14.33 -28.25
N GLU A 164 -13.52 14.21 -27.99
CA GLU A 164 -14.55 15.12 -28.52
C GLU A 164 -14.88 16.24 -27.52
N LYS A 165 -15.31 17.39 -28.06
CA LYS A 165 -15.94 18.45 -27.28
C LYS A 165 -17.24 17.92 -26.68
N HIS A 166 -17.54 18.29 -25.44
CA HIS A 166 -18.81 17.93 -24.83
C HIS A 166 -19.98 18.72 -25.46
N ASP A 167 -21.09 18.03 -25.77
CA ASP A 167 -22.24 18.59 -26.48
C ASP A 167 -22.95 19.72 -25.71
N ALA A 168 -22.90 19.69 -24.36
CA ALA A 168 -23.54 20.69 -23.51
C ALA A 168 -22.83 22.07 -23.52
N GLY A 169 -21.62 22.17 -24.10
CA GLY A 169 -20.91 23.44 -24.33
C GLY A 169 -20.37 24.16 -23.09
N THR A 170 -20.71 23.73 -21.87
CA THR A 170 -20.23 24.30 -20.61
C THR A 170 -18.87 23.77 -20.17
N ASP A 171 -18.44 22.64 -20.74
CA ASP A 171 -17.26 21.92 -20.28
C ASP A 171 -16.02 22.24 -21.12
N LYS A 172 -14.93 22.56 -20.42
CA LYS A 172 -13.64 22.83 -21.04
C LYS A 172 -12.82 21.55 -21.10
N VAL A 173 -12.42 21.17 -22.32
CA VAL A 173 -11.57 20.00 -22.58
C VAL A 173 -10.19 20.47 -23.04
N GLU A 174 -9.23 20.39 -22.14
CA GLU A 174 -7.83 20.74 -22.38
C GLU A 174 -7.05 19.47 -22.71
N VAL A 175 -6.20 19.52 -23.75
CA VAL A 175 -5.29 18.44 -24.08
C VAL A 175 -3.87 18.98 -24.21
N GLY A 176 -2.92 18.27 -23.61
CA GLY A 176 -1.50 18.54 -23.75
C GLY A 176 -0.74 17.30 -24.20
N ILE A 177 0.19 17.47 -25.13
CA ILE A 177 1.19 16.48 -25.52
C ILE A 177 2.53 17.11 -25.18
N LEU A 178 3.13 16.68 -24.07
CA LEU A 178 4.30 17.30 -23.47
C LEU A 178 5.44 16.29 -23.34
N GLY A 179 6.67 16.79 -23.31
CA GLY A 179 7.87 16.03 -23.03
C GLY A 179 8.80 16.82 -22.11
N CYS A 180 9.61 16.11 -21.33
CA CYS A 180 10.62 16.74 -20.49
C CYS A 180 11.79 17.25 -21.34
N GLU A 181 12.20 18.49 -21.09
CA GLU A 181 13.42 19.06 -21.63
C GLU A 181 14.46 19.23 -20.53
N LYS A 182 15.73 19.36 -20.93
CA LYS A 182 16.80 19.68 -19.98
C LYS A 182 16.56 21.09 -19.39
N ALA A 183 16.36 21.15 -18.07
CA ALA A 183 16.24 22.40 -17.33
C ALA A 183 17.60 23.10 -17.19
N ALA A 184 17.58 24.43 -17.04
CA ALA A 184 18.76 25.23 -16.77
C ALA A 184 19.19 25.09 -15.30
N ASP A 185 18.21 25.17 -14.39
CA ASP A 185 18.38 25.00 -12.96
C ASP A 185 18.04 23.56 -12.54
N PRO A 186 18.81 22.96 -11.61
CA PRO A 186 18.58 21.59 -11.17
C PRO A 186 17.29 21.42 -10.35
N GLU A 187 16.76 22.50 -9.77
CA GLU A 187 15.53 22.54 -8.95
C GLU A 187 14.25 22.72 -9.79
N GLU A 188 14.41 23.03 -11.08
CA GLU A 188 13.29 23.22 -12.00
C GLU A 188 13.11 22.02 -12.92
N LEU A 189 11.85 21.74 -13.26
CA LEU A 189 11.49 20.90 -14.39
C LEU A 189 11.10 21.80 -15.56
N LYS A 190 11.66 21.48 -16.73
CA LYS A 190 11.32 22.16 -17.98
C LYS A 190 10.50 21.22 -18.85
N MET A 191 9.35 21.69 -19.29
CA MET A 191 8.42 20.94 -20.13
C MET A 191 8.20 21.69 -21.44
N GLY A 192 8.36 20.97 -22.55
CA GLY A 192 8.08 21.45 -23.89
C GLY A 192 7.00 20.60 -24.54
N GLY A 193 6.21 21.17 -25.45
CA GLY A 193 5.26 20.39 -26.23
C GLY A 193 4.13 21.22 -26.83
N LEU A 194 2.98 20.58 -27.00
CA LEU A 194 1.82 21.09 -27.72
C LEU A 194 0.60 21.09 -26.80
N LEU A 195 -0.07 22.24 -26.68
CA LEU A 195 -1.32 22.38 -25.93
C LEU A 195 -2.46 22.82 -26.86
N ALA A 196 -3.67 22.35 -26.57
CA ALA A 196 -4.89 22.88 -27.17
C ALA A 196 -6.10 22.72 -26.26
N VAL A 197 -7.08 23.57 -26.48
CA VAL A 197 -8.43 23.44 -25.94
C VAL A 197 -9.34 22.99 -27.08
N VAL A 198 -9.93 21.81 -26.92
CA VAL A 198 -10.80 21.19 -27.94
C VAL A 198 -12.06 22.03 -28.08
N GLY A 199 -12.35 22.49 -29.30
CA GLY A 199 -13.50 23.37 -29.58
C GLY A 199 -13.20 24.87 -29.61
N GLU A 200 -12.02 25.29 -29.15
CA GLU A 200 -11.59 26.70 -29.17
C GLU A 200 -10.40 26.93 -30.09
N ASN A 201 -9.45 25.99 -30.16
CA ASN A 201 -8.26 26.14 -31.00
C ASN A 201 -8.40 25.38 -32.32
N GLU A 202 -7.93 26.00 -33.41
CA GLU A 202 -7.85 25.38 -34.74
C GLU A 202 -6.59 24.53 -34.93
N LYS A 203 -5.52 24.84 -34.18
CA LYS A 203 -4.23 24.15 -34.24
C LYS A 203 -3.66 23.95 -32.84
N LEU A 204 -2.85 22.92 -32.68
CA LEU A 204 -2.03 22.69 -31.50
C LEU A 204 -1.00 23.83 -31.35
N LYS A 205 -0.91 24.43 -30.16
CA LYS A 205 -0.01 25.56 -29.89
C LYS A 205 1.26 25.05 -29.22
N PRO A 206 2.45 25.34 -29.77
CA PRO A 206 3.71 24.99 -29.11
C PRO A 206 3.88 25.83 -27.83
N THR A 207 4.30 25.18 -26.77
CA THR A 207 4.53 25.79 -25.46
C THR A 207 5.78 25.23 -24.82
N LEU A 208 6.50 26.09 -24.12
CA LEU A 208 7.69 25.76 -23.35
C LEU A 208 7.61 26.51 -22.02
N PHE A 209 7.69 25.81 -20.91
CA PHE A 209 7.63 26.40 -19.58
C PHE A 209 8.52 25.63 -18.60
N SER A 210 9.08 26.34 -17.63
CA SER A 210 9.75 25.73 -16.48
C SER A 210 8.98 26.05 -15.20
N PHE A 211 9.07 25.14 -14.24
CA PHE A 211 8.47 25.31 -12.92
C PHE A 211 9.32 24.58 -11.87
N PRO A 212 9.35 25.08 -10.62
CA PRO A 212 10.00 24.39 -9.53
C PRO A 212 9.26 23.08 -9.23
N SER A 213 10.01 21.99 -9.03
CA SER A 213 9.46 20.71 -8.60
C SER A 213 10.18 20.24 -7.35
N ARG A 214 9.45 19.59 -6.44
CA ARG A 214 10.09 18.90 -5.31
C ARG A 214 10.60 17.52 -5.71
N HIS A 215 10.02 16.91 -6.73
CA HIS A 215 10.32 15.54 -7.12
C HIS A 215 11.10 15.52 -8.42
N HIS A 216 12.29 14.95 -8.36
CA HIS A 216 13.18 14.81 -9.51
C HIS A 216 13.39 13.34 -9.84
N PRO A 217 13.35 12.98 -11.13
CA PRO A 217 13.58 11.62 -11.55
C PRO A 217 15.04 11.24 -11.28
N LEU A 218 15.25 9.98 -10.88
CA LEU A 218 16.58 9.37 -10.99
C LEU A 218 16.69 8.62 -12.33
N PRO A 219 17.93 8.39 -12.81
CA PRO A 219 18.18 7.49 -13.94
C PRO A 219 17.50 6.12 -13.79
N SER A 220 17.17 5.45 -14.90
CA SER A 220 16.45 4.17 -14.86
C SER A 220 17.25 3.01 -14.22
N ASP A 221 18.58 3.14 -14.10
CA ASP A 221 19.47 2.20 -13.42
C ASP A 221 19.54 2.41 -11.89
N ALA A 222 18.87 3.44 -11.36
CA ALA A 222 18.69 3.76 -9.95
C ALA A 222 17.72 2.79 -9.25
N ILE A 223 18.04 1.49 -9.30
CA ILE A 223 17.17 0.40 -8.87
C ILE A 223 17.54 -0.10 -7.47
N TYR A 224 16.53 -0.45 -6.68
CA TYR A 224 16.69 -1.24 -5.46
C TYR A 224 15.82 -2.50 -5.50
N THR A 225 16.25 -3.51 -4.75
CA THR A 225 15.52 -4.76 -4.55
C THR A 225 15.35 -5.00 -3.06
N VAL A 226 14.26 -5.67 -2.70
CA VAL A 226 13.94 -6.01 -1.32
C VAL A 226 13.75 -7.52 -1.25
N SER A 227 14.32 -8.14 -0.23
CA SER A 227 14.25 -9.58 -0.03
C SER A 227 14.18 -9.92 1.46
N PHE A 228 13.61 -11.09 1.75
CA PHE A 228 13.55 -11.65 3.09
C PHE A 228 14.35 -12.96 3.10
N PRO A 229 15.47 -13.03 3.84
CA PRO A 229 16.25 -14.27 3.92
C PRO A 229 15.41 -15.43 4.47
N GLU A 230 15.38 -16.54 3.74
CA GLU A 230 14.70 -17.77 4.19
C GLU A 230 15.60 -18.60 5.13
N PRO A 231 15.03 -19.26 6.17
CA PRO A 231 13.63 -19.23 6.56
C PRO A 231 13.26 -17.95 7.32
N THR A 232 12.10 -17.37 6.99
CA THR A 232 11.59 -16.17 7.67
C THR A 232 11.09 -16.54 9.07
N GLY A 233 11.87 -16.27 10.11
CA GLY A 233 11.44 -16.51 11.50
C GLY A 233 10.23 -15.67 11.93
N MET A 234 9.81 -15.77 13.19
CA MET A 234 8.81 -14.84 13.78
C MET A 234 9.31 -13.38 13.82
N HIS A 235 10.61 -13.19 13.61
CA HIS A 235 11.25 -11.90 13.44
C HIS A 235 11.86 -11.75 12.04
N PRO A 236 11.07 -11.61 10.95
CA PRO A 236 11.61 -11.52 9.60
C PRO A 236 12.55 -10.31 9.46
N THR A 237 13.73 -10.55 8.91
CA THR A 237 14.69 -9.47 8.62
C THR A 237 14.54 -9.03 7.17
N MET A 238 14.25 -7.75 6.93
CA MET A 238 14.18 -7.22 5.57
C MET A 238 15.59 -6.86 5.08
N THR A 239 15.95 -7.20 3.85
CA THR A 239 17.21 -6.80 3.22
C THR A 239 16.91 -5.97 1.99
N ILE A 240 17.48 -4.76 1.93
CA ILE A 240 17.40 -3.85 0.80
C ILE A 240 18.76 -3.82 0.11
N SER A 241 18.79 -4.16 -1.17
CA SER A 241 19.98 -4.12 -2.00
C SER A 241 19.86 -3.01 -3.03
N LEU A 242 20.84 -2.10 -3.05
CA LEU A 242 20.91 -0.92 -3.93
C LEU A 242 21.89 -1.17 -5.09
N SER A 243 21.60 -0.66 -6.29
CA SER A 243 22.55 -0.66 -7.41
C SER A 243 23.75 0.29 -7.17
N GLN A 244 24.90 0.00 -7.78
CA GLN A 244 26.15 0.76 -7.56
C GLN A 244 26.14 2.26 -7.92
N PRO A 245 25.47 2.75 -8.98
CA PRO A 245 25.45 4.18 -9.29
C PRO A 245 24.72 5.04 -8.23
N LEU A 246 23.93 4.42 -7.36
CA LEU A 246 23.16 5.08 -6.28
C LEU A 246 23.97 5.42 -5.04
N LEU A 247 25.21 4.94 -4.95
CA LEU A 247 26.05 5.10 -3.76
C LEU A 247 26.68 6.50 -3.64
N LYS A 248 26.52 7.36 -4.66
CA LYS A 248 26.90 8.77 -4.62
C LYS A 248 25.63 9.62 -4.58
N PRO A 249 25.36 10.34 -3.48
CA PRO A 249 24.22 11.23 -3.44
C PRO A 249 24.38 12.36 -4.47
N PRO A 250 23.27 12.93 -4.99
CA PRO A 250 23.33 14.07 -5.91
C PRO A 250 24.07 15.28 -5.31
N HIS A 251 23.95 15.46 -4.00
CA HIS A 251 24.64 16.48 -3.22
C HIS A 251 25.15 15.91 -1.89
N ASP A 252 26.25 16.47 -1.37
CA ASP A 252 26.92 16.01 -0.15
C ASP A 252 26.04 16.10 1.13
N SER A 253 25.01 16.95 1.11
CA SER A 253 24.05 17.09 2.22
C SER A 253 22.94 16.03 2.19
N CYS A 254 22.75 15.33 1.09
CA CYS A 254 21.65 14.39 0.95
C CYS A 254 21.90 13.10 1.74
N SER A 255 20.82 12.54 2.28
CA SER A 255 20.80 11.28 3.01
C SER A 255 19.75 10.37 2.40
N LEU A 256 19.96 9.05 2.54
CA LEU A 256 18.99 8.05 2.13
C LEU A 256 17.96 7.83 3.24
N TYR A 257 16.68 7.86 2.86
CA TYR A 257 15.54 7.58 3.73
C TYR A 257 14.74 6.40 3.19
N SER A 258 14.15 5.63 4.10
CA SER A 258 13.20 4.57 3.80
C SER A 258 11.90 4.86 4.51
N TYR A 259 10.81 4.92 3.73
CA TYR A 259 9.46 5.04 4.24
C TYR A 259 8.77 3.68 4.13
N LEU A 260 8.36 3.14 5.28
CA LEU A 260 7.76 1.84 5.44
C LEU A 260 6.31 1.99 5.89
N THR A 261 5.41 1.36 5.16
CA THR A 261 3.99 1.23 5.53
C THR A 261 3.74 -0.21 5.91
N LEU A 262 3.39 -0.44 7.17
CA LEU A 262 3.20 -1.78 7.73
C LEU A 262 1.73 -2.04 8.04
N PRO A 263 1.18 -3.20 7.63
CA PRO A 263 -0.16 -3.60 8.03
C PRO A 263 -0.18 -3.89 9.53
N SER A 264 -1.36 -3.81 10.16
CA SER A 264 -1.57 -4.10 11.59
C SER A 264 -1.01 -5.46 12.08
N SER A 265 -0.83 -6.43 11.18
CA SER A 265 -0.25 -7.74 11.51
C SER A 265 1.28 -7.77 11.63
N ILE A 266 1.98 -6.75 11.11
CA ILE A 266 3.45 -6.64 11.11
C ILE A 266 3.81 -5.33 11.81
N PHE A 267 4.60 -5.38 12.86
CA PHE A 267 5.00 -4.17 13.57
C PHE A 267 6.48 -4.22 13.95
N GLY A 268 7.10 -3.05 13.95
CA GLY A 268 8.45 -2.87 14.47
C GLY A 268 8.42 -2.66 15.99
N ASP A 269 9.41 -3.21 16.69
CA ASP A 269 9.63 -2.87 18.10
C ASP A 269 10.11 -1.42 18.21
N LYS A 270 9.20 -0.49 18.51
CA LYS A 270 9.51 0.93 18.62
C LYS A 270 10.67 1.21 19.59
N TYR A 271 10.77 0.48 20.69
CA TYR A 271 11.80 0.73 21.70
C TYR A 271 13.17 0.28 21.23
N GLN A 272 13.25 -0.86 20.56
CA GLN A 272 14.48 -1.32 19.93
C GLN A 272 14.93 -0.38 18.79
N LEU A 273 13.98 0.18 18.05
CA LEU A 273 14.23 1.00 16.86
C LEU A 273 14.49 2.47 17.11
N SER A 274 13.98 2.96 18.24
CA SER A 274 14.25 4.31 18.72
C SER A 274 15.56 4.40 19.52
N THR A 275 16.31 3.30 19.63
CA THR A 275 17.58 3.27 20.35
C THR A 275 18.60 4.24 19.76
N THR A 276 19.44 4.79 20.64
CA THR A 276 20.61 5.59 20.28
C THR A 276 21.90 4.78 20.33
N ASP A 277 21.81 3.47 20.59
CA ASP A 277 22.98 2.58 20.63
C ASP A 277 23.67 2.52 19.25
N PRO A 278 24.91 3.02 19.14
CA PRO A 278 25.64 3.03 17.88
C PRO A 278 25.89 1.62 17.32
N LEU A 279 26.07 0.61 18.18
CA LEU A 279 26.36 -0.75 17.73
C LEU A 279 25.17 -1.39 17.05
N PHE A 280 23.98 -1.25 17.63
CA PHE A 280 22.74 -1.70 17.02
C PHE A 280 22.51 -1.01 15.67
N LEU A 281 22.57 0.33 15.65
CA LEU A 281 22.36 1.13 14.44
C LEU A 281 23.34 0.75 13.33
N GLN A 282 24.64 0.65 13.65
CA GLN A 282 25.67 0.27 12.68
C GLN A 282 25.47 -1.15 12.14
N SER A 283 25.14 -2.12 13.00
CA SER A 283 24.92 -3.51 12.59
C SER A 283 23.74 -3.69 11.63
N HIS A 284 22.74 -2.80 11.72
CA HIS A 284 21.55 -2.77 10.86
C HIS A 284 21.62 -1.71 9.75
N ASN A 285 22.77 -1.08 9.51
CA ASN A 285 22.92 0.01 8.53
C ASN A 285 21.85 1.11 8.67
N LEU A 286 21.46 1.42 9.91
CA LEU A 286 20.54 2.50 10.25
C LEU A 286 21.33 3.66 10.84
N VAL A 287 20.89 4.89 10.54
CA VAL A 287 21.41 6.09 11.21
C VAL A 287 20.49 6.50 12.34
N SER A 288 19.19 6.57 12.08
CA SER A 288 18.20 6.87 13.10
C SER A 288 16.77 6.62 12.61
N LEU A 289 15.87 6.38 13.56
CA LEU A 289 14.43 6.49 13.36
C LEU A 289 14.03 7.97 13.41
N ARG A 290 13.28 8.43 12.39
CA ARG A 290 12.92 9.85 12.23
C ARG A 290 11.49 10.17 12.60
N ALA A 291 10.56 9.33 12.16
CA ALA A 291 9.15 9.48 12.46
C ALA A 291 8.47 8.13 12.53
N VAL A 292 7.50 8.01 13.42
CA VAL A 292 6.56 6.88 13.48
C VAL A 292 5.16 7.44 13.69
N ALA A 293 4.21 6.93 12.92
CA ALA A 293 2.79 7.28 13.05
C ALA A 293 1.93 6.03 12.93
N GLY A 294 0.72 6.05 13.52
CA GLY A 294 -0.19 4.91 13.55
C GLY A 294 0.04 4.00 14.75
N GLU A 295 -0.29 2.73 14.58
CA GLU A 295 -0.36 1.74 15.68
C GLU A 295 1.00 1.15 16.00
N THR A 296 1.49 1.41 17.20
CA THR A 296 2.79 0.92 17.66
C THR A 296 2.67 0.07 18.92
N ASP A 297 1.46 -0.31 19.32
CA ASP A 297 1.25 -1.17 20.47
C ASP A 297 1.73 -2.59 20.13
N LEU A 298 2.71 -3.07 20.90
CA LEU A 298 3.36 -4.37 20.70
C LEU A 298 2.55 -5.52 21.33
N GLU A 299 1.56 -5.20 22.17
CA GLU A 299 0.77 -6.16 22.96
C GLU A 299 -0.69 -6.26 22.48
N ALA A 300 -1.20 -5.23 21.80
CA ALA A 300 -2.56 -5.26 21.26
C ALA A 300 -2.70 -6.31 20.14
N PRO A 301 -3.66 -7.25 20.25
CA PRO A 301 -3.89 -8.19 19.18
C PRO A 301 -4.59 -7.51 18.01
N ASP A 302 -4.28 -7.95 16.80
CA ASP A 302 -4.72 -7.33 15.54
C ASP A 302 -6.24 -7.11 15.43
N TRP A 303 -7.06 -8.00 15.98
CA TRP A 303 -8.53 -7.87 15.94
C TRP A 303 -9.09 -6.75 16.83
N VAL A 304 -8.28 -6.21 17.75
CA VAL A 304 -8.62 -5.02 18.55
C VAL A 304 -8.24 -3.73 17.83
N VAL A 305 -7.30 -3.81 16.88
CA VAL A 305 -6.74 -2.65 16.18
C VAL A 305 -7.66 -2.28 15.00
N PRO A 306 -8.40 -1.15 15.08
CA PRO A 306 -9.37 -0.80 14.05
C PRO A 306 -8.75 -0.10 12.83
N SER A 307 -7.48 0.31 12.93
CA SER A 307 -6.74 1.09 11.95
C SER A 307 -5.77 0.19 11.15
N TRP A 308 -5.32 0.69 10.00
CA TRP A 308 -4.57 -0.06 8.99
C TRP A 308 -3.19 -0.58 9.45
N GLY A 309 -2.58 0.00 10.49
CA GLY A 309 -1.25 -0.36 10.99
C GLY A 309 -0.40 0.87 11.29
N SER A 310 0.86 0.87 10.86
CA SER A 310 1.83 1.95 11.17
C SER A 310 2.72 2.36 9.99
N ASN A 311 3.18 3.60 10.05
CA ASN A 311 4.09 4.23 9.09
C ASN A 311 5.40 4.60 9.79
N TRP A 312 6.52 4.26 9.17
CA TRP A 312 7.85 4.44 9.74
C TRP A 312 8.78 5.12 8.74
N LEU A 313 9.49 6.15 9.18
CA LEU A 313 10.52 6.83 8.40
C LEU A 313 11.88 6.60 9.05
N PHE A 314 12.77 5.91 8.34
CA PHE A 314 14.15 5.66 8.78
C PHE A 314 15.14 6.45 7.94
N LYS A 315 16.19 6.97 8.59
CA LYS A 315 17.41 7.41 7.90
C LYS A 315 18.37 6.23 7.82
N LEU A 316 18.75 5.85 6.60
CA LEU A 316 19.62 4.71 6.32
C LEU A 316 21.09 5.14 6.23
N ALA A 317 22.00 4.24 6.59
CA ALA A 317 23.43 4.42 6.41
C ALA A 317 23.85 3.88 5.04
N THR A 318 24.52 4.69 4.23
CA THR A 318 25.04 4.24 2.92
C THR A 318 26.27 3.35 3.16
N PRO A 319 26.24 2.05 2.80
CA PRO A 319 27.38 1.18 3.00
C PRO A 319 28.53 1.56 2.04
N PRO A 320 29.79 1.28 2.41
CA PRO A 320 30.89 1.33 1.46
C PRO A 320 30.65 0.33 0.31
N SER A 321 31.10 0.69 -0.90
CA SER A 321 30.78 0.04 -2.18
C SER A 321 30.61 -1.48 -2.14
N GLY A 322 29.45 -1.98 -2.58
CA GLY A 322 29.21 -3.40 -2.87
C GLY A 322 28.54 -4.22 -1.76
N GLN A 323 28.07 -3.61 -0.66
CA GLN A 323 27.37 -4.33 0.41
C GLN A 323 25.85 -4.05 0.40
N SER A 324 25.05 -5.08 0.67
CA SER A 324 23.59 -4.96 0.82
C SER A 324 23.23 -4.39 2.20
N GLN A 325 22.19 -3.56 2.28
CA GLN A 325 21.68 -3.02 3.54
C GLN A 325 20.71 -4.01 4.17
N LYS A 326 21.02 -4.50 5.37
CA LYS A 326 20.07 -5.29 6.16
C LYS A 326 19.22 -4.35 6.99
N ILE A 327 17.97 -4.15 6.60
CA ILE A 327 17.03 -3.33 7.37
C ILE A 327 16.14 -4.26 8.19
N LEU A 328 16.60 -4.46 9.43
CA LEU A 328 15.77 -4.73 10.59
C LEU A 328 14.94 -6.04 10.66
N GLY A 329 14.93 -6.64 11.85
CA GLY A 329 13.93 -7.64 12.25
C GLY A 329 12.60 -6.98 12.60
N MET A 330 11.53 -7.39 11.93
CA MET A 330 10.14 -6.98 12.22
C MET A 330 9.49 -8.09 13.06
N SER A 331 8.44 -7.83 13.84
CA SER A 331 7.71 -8.89 14.56
C SER A 331 6.33 -9.12 13.93
N GLN A 332 5.84 -10.36 13.93
CA GLN A 332 4.51 -10.71 13.41
C GLN A 332 3.63 -11.34 14.50
N SER A 333 2.43 -10.81 14.71
CA SER A 333 1.49 -11.32 15.74
C SER A 333 0.67 -12.53 15.30
N ARG A 334 0.66 -12.88 14.01
CA ARG A 334 -0.09 -14.03 13.46
C ARG A 334 0.79 -15.03 12.71
N PHE A 335 0.53 -16.32 12.94
CA PHE A 335 1.13 -17.46 12.23
C PHE A 335 0.54 -17.69 10.82
N THR A 336 0.21 -16.64 10.09
CA THR A 336 -0.39 -16.71 8.74
C THR A 336 0.52 -16.04 7.71
N CYS A 337 0.42 -16.46 6.45
CA CYS A 337 1.09 -15.76 5.35
C CYS A 337 0.63 -14.29 5.34
N GLY A 338 1.57 -13.35 5.42
CA GLY A 338 1.30 -11.91 5.44
C GLY A 338 1.83 -11.26 4.17
N THR A 339 1.05 -10.34 3.60
CA THR A 339 1.51 -9.51 2.47
C THR A 339 2.23 -8.29 3.03
N PHE A 340 3.48 -8.12 2.63
CA PHE A 340 4.34 -7.01 3.00
C PHE A 340 4.46 -6.05 1.82
N VAL A 341 4.17 -4.76 2.04
CA VAL A 341 4.31 -3.73 1.01
C VAL A 341 5.75 -3.24 0.98
N LEU A 342 6.36 -3.19 -0.22
CA LEU A 342 7.74 -2.74 -0.34
C LEU A 342 7.91 -1.28 0.11
N PRO A 343 9.03 -0.94 0.80
CA PRO A 343 9.32 0.43 1.24
C PRO A 343 9.53 1.39 0.07
N SER A 344 9.18 2.65 0.25
CA SER A 344 9.58 3.73 -0.66
C SER A 344 10.94 4.29 -0.22
N LEU A 345 11.96 4.18 -1.08
CA LEU A 345 13.28 4.75 -0.86
C LEU A 345 13.44 6.12 -1.52
N VAL A 346 13.95 7.08 -0.75
CA VAL A 346 14.06 8.48 -1.16
C VAL A 346 15.39 9.06 -0.70
N ILE A 347 16.06 9.79 -1.57
CA ILE A 347 17.21 10.61 -1.22
C ILE A 347 16.74 12.05 -1.03
N ALA A 348 17.04 12.62 0.13
CA ALA A 348 16.64 13.98 0.50
C ALA A 348 17.69 14.65 1.40
N PRO A 349 17.75 15.99 1.45
CA PRO A 349 18.44 16.75 2.49
C PRO A 349 18.03 16.34 3.94
N PRO A 350 18.79 16.75 4.97
CA PRO A 350 18.44 16.42 6.35
C PRO A 350 17.07 16.99 6.73
N GLN A 351 16.24 16.13 7.31
CA GLN A 351 14.91 16.50 7.78
C GLN A 351 15.00 17.52 8.95
N SER A 352 14.36 18.68 8.80
CA SER A 352 13.97 19.56 9.90
C SER A 352 12.59 19.15 10.42
N HIS A 353 12.30 19.41 11.71
CA HIS A 353 11.06 19.00 12.40
C HIS A 353 9.81 19.09 11.50
N GLY A 354 9.23 17.94 11.12
CA GLY A 354 8.04 17.87 10.28
C GLY A 354 6.96 16.98 10.89
N GLN A 355 5.70 17.41 10.74
CA GLN A 355 4.51 16.69 11.14
C GLN A 355 3.82 16.13 9.88
N LEU A 356 3.19 14.97 9.98
CA LEU A 356 2.48 14.37 8.84
C LEU A 356 1.21 15.20 8.51
N VAL A 357 1.34 16.18 7.61
CA VAL A 357 0.23 17.08 7.19
C VAL A 357 -0.36 16.66 5.83
N ASN A 358 0.23 15.69 5.15
CA ASN A 358 -0.20 15.23 3.81
C ASN A 358 -0.23 13.70 3.71
N LEU A 359 -0.93 13.16 2.70
CA LEU A 359 -1.00 11.71 2.39
C LEU A 359 0.39 11.08 2.20
N SER A 360 1.34 11.89 1.73
CA SER A 360 2.70 11.47 1.43
C SER A 360 3.63 11.69 2.61
N TRP A 361 4.66 10.85 2.70
CA TRP A 361 5.80 11.00 3.61
C TRP A 361 6.52 12.35 3.47
N GLU A 362 6.29 13.06 2.36
CA GLU A 362 6.79 14.41 2.07
C GLU A 362 6.44 15.46 3.14
N GLY A 363 5.31 15.30 3.84
CA GLY A 363 4.91 16.22 4.91
C GLY A 363 5.87 16.21 6.11
N LEU A 364 6.67 15.16 6.25
CA LEU A 364 7.67 15.03 7.31
C LEU A 364 8.91 15.90 7.05
N PHE A 365 9.06 16.47 5.86
CA PHE A 365 10.21 17.26 5.44
C PHE A 365 9.83 18.72 5.21
N ASP A 366 10.83 19.60 5.17
CA ASP A 366 10.62 21.01 4.85
C ASP A 366 9.92 21.17 3.48
N PRO A 367 8.99 22.13 3.32
CA PRO A 367 8.32 22.40 2.05
C PRO A 367 9.26 22.63 0.86
N GLN A 368 10.48 23.12 1.09
CA GLN A 368 11.50 23.35 0.05
C GLN A 368 12.42 22.16 -0.19
N THR A 369 12.19 21.03 0.48
CA THR A 369 13.00 19.81 0.32
C THR A 369 12.77 19.21 -1.07
N MET A 370 13.88 18.96 -1.77
CA MET A 370 13.92 18.18 -3.01
C MET A 370 14.11 16.70 -2.72
N PHE A 371 13.44 15.87 -3.50
CA PHE A 371 13.39 14.43 -3.38
C PHE A 371 13.80 13.75 -4.67
N TYR A 372 14.60 12.70 -4.52
CA TYR A 372 15.01 11.81 -5.60
C TYR A 372 14.56 10.40 -5.23
N GLN A 373 13.59 9.88 -5.95
CA GLN A 373 12.98 8.59 -5.64
C GLN A 373 13.64 7.46 -6.43
N LEU A 374 13.95 6.36 -5.75
CA LEU A 374 14.54 5.19 -6.38
C LEU A 374 13.46 4.30 -7.00
N HIS A 375 13.84 3.52 -8.01
CA HIS A 375 12.94 2.59 -8.69
C HIS A 375 12.97 1.20 -8.01
N PRO A 376 11.84 0.70 -7.49
CA PRO A 376 11.79 -0.67 -7.01
C PRO A 376 11.87 -1.64 -8.19
N SER A 377 12.67 -2.68 -8.04
CA SER A 377 12.63 -3.85 -8.91
C SER A 377 11.97 -5.01 -8.17
N PRO A 378 11.06 -5.74 -8.83
CA PRO A 378 10.39 -6.87 -8.20
C PRO A 378 11.37 -7.97 -7.80
N SER A 379 11.06 -8.67 -6.71
CA SER A 379 11.86 -9.82 -6.29
C SER A 379 11.82 -10.92 -7.35
N LYS A 380 12.93 -11.66 -7.45
CA LYS A 380 13.10 -12.78 -8.39
C LYS A 380 12.30 -14.03 -7.99
N ASP A 381 11.65 -14.01 -6.83
CA ASP A 381 10.97 -15.17 -6.25
C ASP A 381 9.55 -15.35 -6.80
N GLY A 382 9.45 -15.78 -8.06
CA GLY A 382 8.31 -16.54 -8.61
C GLY A 382 6.91 -15.91 -8.63
N ASN A 383 6.69 -14.75 -8.02
CA ASN A 383 5.37 -14.15 -7.81
C ASN A 383 5.14 -12.97 -8.75
N GLY A 384 5.16 -13.23 -10.06
CA GLY A 384 4.55 -12.35 -11.08
C GLY A 384 4.99 -10.89 -11.10
N GLY A 385 6.18 -10.56 -10.58
CA GLY A 385 6.75 -9.22 -10.67
C GLY A 385 6.06 -8.13 -9.83
N ARG A 386 5.45 -8.41 -8.68
CA ARG A 386 4.75 -7.39 -7.86
C ARG A 386 5.66 -6.63 -6.88
N LEU A 387 5.22 -5.45 -6.45
CA LEU A 387 5.80 -4.58 -5.42
C LEU A 387 5.31 -4.93 -4.00
N VAL A 388 4.91 -6.18 -3.79
CA VAL A 388 4.51 -6.74 -2.50
C VAL A 388 5.16 -8.11 -2.33
N GLU A 389 5.58 -8.41 -1.11
CA GLU A 389 6.22 -9.68 -0.76
C GLU A 389 5.32 -10.52 0.14
N GLU A 390 5.22 -11.82 -0.15
CA GLU A 390 4.49 -12.76 0.70
C GLU A 390 5.43 -13.38 1.74
N LEU A 391 5.30 -12.96 2.99
CA LEU A 391 6.03 -13.52 4.12
C LEU A 391 5.46 -14.89 4.48
N ARG A 392 6.24 -15.95 4.24
CA ARG A 392 5.89 -17.32 4.63
C ARG A 392 6.47 -17.69 5.98
N VAL A 393 5.73 -17.44 7.06
CA VAL A 393 6.15 -17.92 8.38
C VAL A 393 6.20 -19.46 8.36
N PRO A 394 7.33 -20.08 8.75
CA PRO A 394 7.45 -21.51 8.96
C PRO A 394 6.66 -21.84 10.22
N VAL A 395 5.35 -21.92 10.08
CA VAL A 395 4.53 -22.61 11.06
C VAL A 395 5.04 -24.04 11.03
N LEU A 396 5.31 -24.59 12.21
CA LEU A 396 5.52 -26.02 12.37
C LEU A 396 4.22 -26.68 11.91
N ARG A 397 4.15 -26.97 10.61
CA ARG A 397 3.06 -27.74 10.06
C ARG A 397 3.20 -29.06 10.79
N LEU A 398 2.25 -29.34 11.67
CA LEU A 398 1.94 -30.70 12.09
C LEU A 398 1.41 -31.40 10.84
N GLY A 399 2.34 -31.59 9.90
CA GLY A 399 2.11 -32.14 8.60
C GLY A 399 1.64 -33.55 8.84
N ARG A 400 0.59 -33.90 8.13
CA ARG A 400 0.15 -35.25 7.87
C ARG A 400 1.22 -36.00 7.07
N ASN A 401 2.44 -36.03 7.58
CA ASN A 401 3.58 -36.76 7.05
C ASN A 401 3.68 -38.08 7.81
N ASN A 402 4.01 -39.11 7.05
CA ASN A 402 3.95 -40.53 7.36
C ASN A 402 5.00 -40.98 8.40
N GLY A 403 5.08 -40.28 9.53
CA GLY A 403 5.86 -40.66 10.70
C GLY A 403 4.94 -41.03 11.88
N VAL A 404 5.47 -41.80 12.82
CA VAL A 404 4.77 -42.36 14.00
C VAL A 404 4.07 -41.31 14.89
N PHE A 405 4.34 -40.02 14.66
CA PHE A 405 3.85 -38.88 15.46
C PHE A 405 2.85 -37.98 14.70
N SER A 406 1.81 -38.56 14.09
CA SER A 406 0.71 -37.76 13.53
C SER A 406 -0.20 -37.23 14.64
N THR A 407 -0.72 -36.00 14.49
CA THR A 407 -1.71 -35.37 15.38
C THR A 407 -2.93 -36.26 15.66
N LYS A 408 -3.36 -37.03 14.66
CA LYS A 408 -4.44 -38.02 14.83
C LYS A 408 -4.08 -39.16 15.78
N THR A 409 -2.82 -39.57 15.82
CA THR A 409 -2.34 -40.63 16.72
C THR A 409 -2.32 -40.15 18.17
N ILE A 410 -1.93 -38.88 18.38
CA ILE A 410 -1.92 -38.26 19.71
C ILE A 410 -3.37 -38.07 20.21
N GLU A 411 -4.26 -37.58 19.35
CA GLU A 411 -5.68 -37.42 19.67
C GLU A 411 -6.33 -38.78 20.00
N LEU A 412 -6.12 -39.79 19.16
CA LEU A 412 -6.65 -41.15 19.38
C LEU A 412 -6.04 -41.82 20.63
N GLY A 413 -4.74 -41.64 20.86
CA GLY A 413 -4.04 -42.18 22.02
C GLY A 413 -4.57 -41.60 23.34
N THR A 414 -4.84 -40.29 23.36
CA THR A 414 -5.38 -39.62 24.53
C THR A 414 -6.80 -40.12 24.86
N VAL A 415 -7.65 -40.27 23.83
CA VAL A 415 -9.00 -40.84 23.99
C VAL A 415 -8.92 -42.29 24.49
N MET A 416 -7.99 -43.09 23.99
CA MET A 416 -7.82 -44.47 24.43
C MET A 416 -7.40 -44.57 25.90
N VAL A 417 -6.47 -43.72 26.35
CA VAL A 417 -6.03 -43.69 27.75
C VAL A 417 -7.17 -43.25 28.67
N ILE A 418 -7.93 -42.22 28.28
CA ILE A 418 -9.09 -41.73 29.06
C ILE A 418 -10.17 -42.82 29.16
N THR A 419 -10.50 -43.49 28.05
CA THR A 419 -11.53 -44.54 28.04
C THR A 419 -11.12 -45.76 28.83
N LEU A 420 -9.86 -46.21 28.73
CA LEU A 420 -9.34 -47.30 29.56
C LEU A 420 -9.35 -46.94 31.05
N GLY A 421 -8.96 -45.70 31.40
CA GLY A 421 -9.07 -45.17 32.76
C GLY A 421 -10.51 -45.18 33.28
N LEU A 422 -11.47 -44.72 32.46
CA LEU A 422 -12.89 -44.72 32.79
C LEU A 422 -13.42 -46.14 33.02
N VAL A 423 -13.10 -47.08 32.12
CA VAL A 423 -13.52 -48.48 32.23
C VAL A 423 -12.92 -49.12 33.48
N TRP A 424 -11.67 -48.83 33.81
CA TRP A 424 -11.03 -49.33 35.03
C TRP A 424 -11.74 -48.81 36.29
N VAL A 425 -12.08 -47.53 36.34
CA VAL A 425 -12.82 -46.93 37.46
C VAL A 425 -14.21 -47.54 37.58
N LEU A 426 -14.95 -47.69 36.47
CA LEU A 426 -16.27 -48.32 36.46
C LEU A 426 -16.22 -49.79 36.89
N TRP A 427 -15.18 -50.54 36.48
CA TRP A 427 -14.95 -51.90 36.96
C TRP A 427 -14.76 -51.94 38.47
N LYS A 428 -13.91 -51.06 39.03
CA LYS A 428 -13.66 -51.00 40.47
C LYS A 428 -14.92 -50.64 41.25
N LEU A 429 -15.72 -49.70 40.75
CA LEU A 429 -17.01 -49.35 41.34
C LEU A 429 -18.01 -50.51 41.29
N GLY A 430 -18.13 -51.20 40.15
CA GLY A 430 -19.00 -52.37 40.00
C GLY A 430 -18.58 -53.54 40.89
N SER A 431 -17.27 -53.74 41.08
CA SER A 431 -16.72 -54.73 42.01
C SER A 431 -17.11 -54.43 43.46
N VAL A 432 -17.13 -53.15 43.86
CA VAL A 432 -17.55 -52.71 45.20
C VAL A 432 -19.05 -52.88 45.40
N VAL A 433 -19.88 -52.53 44.41
CA VAL A 433 -21.33 -52.74 44.47
C VAL A 433 -21.70 -54.23 44.53
N ARG A 434 -20.93 -55.09 43.86
CA ARG A 434 -21.15 -56.54 43.89
C ARG A 434 -20.63 -57.21 45.17
N SER A 435 -19.62 -56.65 45.84
CA SER A 435 -19.14 -57.13 47.14
C SER A 435 -19.92 -56.56 48.32
N SER A 436 -20.62 -55.44 48.14
CA SER A 436 -21.61 -54.90 49.08
C SER A 436 -23.01 -55.43 48.75
N GLY A 437 -23.12 -56.76 48.69
CA GLY A 437 -24.39 -57.46 48.58
C GLY A 437 -25.36 -57.04 49.68
N THR A 438 -26.52 -56.60 49.22
CA THR A 438 -27.78 -56.42 49.95
C THR A 438 -28.02 -57.51 51.00
N GLY A 439 -27.83 -57.17 52.28
CA GLY A 439 -28.26 -58.00 53.42
C GLY A 439 -29.76 -57.84 53.66
N VAL A 440 -30.56 -58.72 53.03
CA VAL A 440 -31.96 -58.96 53.39
C VAL A 440 -31.97 -59.64 54.77
N GLY A 441 -32.81 -59.11 55.66
CA GLY A 441 -32.68 -59.30 57.10
C GLY A 441 -33.20 -60.61 57.69
N GLU A 442 -32.77 -60.85 58.93
CA GLU A 442 -33.49 -61.68 59.88
C GLU A 442 -33.40 -61.04 61.29
N ARG A 443 -34.55 -60.59 61.80
CA ARG A 443 -34.76 -60.17 63.19
C ARG A 443 -35.30 -61.36 64.00
N ARG A 444 -34.60 -61.75 65.07
CA ARG A 444 -35.10 -62.41 66.31
C ARG A 444 -33.88 -62.72 67.19
N HIS A 445 -33.86 -62.58 68.52
CA HIS A 445 -34.70 -61.97 69.53
C HIS A 445 -33.82 -61.83 70.79
N GLN A 446 -34.07 -60.81 71.62
CA GLN A 446 -33.41 -60.58 72.91
C GLN A 446 -33.62 -61.72 73.92
N GLY A 447 -32.62 -61.94 74.78
CA GLY A 447 -32.76 -62.67 76.05
C GLY A 447 -31.57 -62.42 76.98
N LYS A 448 -31.82 -61.70 78.08
CA LYS A 448 -30.90 -61.26 79.13
C LYS A 448 -30.48 -62.39 80.10
N GLU A 449 -29.58 -62.01 81.02
CA GLU A 449 -29.30 -62.53 82.37
C GLU A 449 -28.30 -63.70 82.50
N LYS A 450 -27.45 -63.82 83.52
CA LYS A 450 -26.89 -62.97 84.61
C LYS A 450 -25.84 -63.87 85.32
N LYS A 451 -24.80 -63.24 85.88
CA LYS A 451 -24.04 -63.57 87.10
C LYS A 451 -23.28 -64.90 87.27
N ASP A 452 -21.99 -64.72 87.55
CA ASP A 452 -21.21 -65.23 88.69
C ASP A 452 -21.41 -66.68 89.17
N LYS A 453 -20.34 -67.47 89.03
CA LYS A 453 -19.66 -68.07 90.18
C LYS A 453 -18.19 -68.32 89.88
#